data_AF-A0A100WDH8-F1
#
_entry.id   AF-A0A100WDH8-F1
#
_cell.length_a   1.000
_cell.length_b   1.000
_cell.length_c   1.000
_cell.angle_alpha   90.00
_cell.angle_beta   90.00
_cell.angle_gamma   90.00
#
_symmetry.space_group_name_H-M   'P 1'
#
loop_
_entity.id
_entity.type
_entity.pdbx_description
1 polymer ?
#
loop_
_entity_poly.entity_id
_entity_poly.type
_entity_poly.pdbx_seq_one_letter_code
_entity_poly.pdbx_strand_id
1 'polypeptide(L)'
;MPTPNAHDVTAAKCPQLHCTGAVDSDTVSIVKFAQSGPAERYAGSTTNSYVVEDIVLVFAEPTSPADRTAYEHIVERAAQQ
;
A
#
# COMPACT_ATOMS: atom_id res chain seq x y z
N MET A 1 -2.28 15.43 -0.56
CA MET A 1 -1.29 15.16 0.50
C MET A 1 0.01 14.77 -0.16
N PRO A 2 1.16 15.30 0.26
CA PRO A 2 2.43 14.95 -0.36
C PRO A 2 2.88 13.56 0.08
N THR A 3 3.36 12.77 -0.88
CA THR A 3 4.01 11.47 -0.66
C THR A 3 5.49 11.65 -0.97
N PRO A 4 6.28 12.19 -0.02
CA PRO A 4 7.66 12.54 -0.27
C PRO A 4 8.50 11.31 -0.60
N ASN A 5 9.44 11.47 -1.52
CA ASN A 5 10.38 10.43 -1.95
C ASN A 5 9.72 9.14 -2.47
N ALA A 6 8.57 9.27 -3.15
CA ALA A 6 7.93 8.16 -3.84
C ALA A 6 8.84 7.57 -4.92
N HIS A 7 9.09 6.27 -4.87
CA HIS A 7 9.87 5.55 -5.87
C HIS A 7 9.31 4.15 -6.12
N ASP A 8 9.38 3.71 -7.37
CA ASP A 8 8.94 2.37 -7.77
C ASP A 8 9.95 1.33 -7.24
N VAL A 9 9.44 0.39 -6.46
CA VAL A 9 10.20 -0.74 -5.89
C VAL A 9 9.67 -2.09 -6.37
N THR A 10 8.86 -2.10 -7.44
CA THR A 10 8.23 -3.29 -8.02
C THR A 10 9.26 -4.36 -8.32
N ALA A 11 10.36 -4.00 -9.00
CA ALA A 11 11.41 -4.95 -9.38
C ALA A 11 12.12 -5.58 -8.17
N ALA A 12 12.12 -4.91 -7.02
CA ALA A 12 12.75 -5.40 -5.80
C ALA A 12 11.79 -6.23 -4.93
N LYS A 13 10.55 -5.75 -4.71
CA LYS A 13 9.59 -6.38 -3.81
C LYS A 13 8.76 -7.49 -4.47
N CYS A 14 8.34 -7.31 -5.72
CA CYS A 14 7.39 -8.22 -6.35
C CYS A 14 7.92 -9.63 -6.68
N PRO A 15 9.22 -9.86 -6.90
CA PRO A 15 9.73 -11.23 -6.97
C PRO A 15 9.52 -12.05 -5.68
N GLN A 16 9.42 -11.39 -4.52
CA GLN A 16 9.24 -12.04 -3.22
C GLN A 16 7.78 -12.05 -2.75
N LEU A 17 7.07 -10.94 -2.97
CA LEU A 17 5.69 -10.78 -2.53
C LEU A 17 4.66 -11.28 -3.54
N HIS A 18 5.09 -11.60 -4.77
CA HIS A 18 4.19 -11.91 -5.90
C HIS A 18 3.18 -10.78 -6.17
N CYS A 19 3.58 -9.53 -5.96
CA CYS A 19 2.81 -8.35 -6.32
C CYS A 19 2.93 -8.03 -7.82
N THR A 20 2.05 -7.15 -8.32
CA THR A 20 2.07 -6.61 -9.69
C THR A 20 2.64 -5.20 -9.76
N GLY A 21 2.65 -4.48 -8.62
CA GLY A 21 3.27 -3.18 -8.50
C GLY A 21 3.58 -2.86 -7.04
N ALA A 22 4.65 -2.12 -6.80
CA ALA A 22 4.99 -1.61 -5.49
C ALA A 22 5.67 -0.24 -5.57
N VAL A 23 5.23 0.69 -4.74
CA VAL A 23 5.79 2.04 -4.59
C VAL A 23 6.06 2.29 -3.12
N ASP A 24 7.27 2.72 -2.81
CA ASP A 24 7.64 3.12 -1.45
C ASP A 24 7.81 4.63 -1.37
N SER A 25 7.52 5.17 -0.20
CA SER A 25 7.74 6.57 0.15
C SER A 25 8.05 6.69 1.63
N ASP A 26 8.38 7.89 2.11
CA ASP A 26 8.67 8.09 3.52
C ASP A 26 7.44 7.96 4.44
N THR A 27 6.22 7.98 3.88
CA THR A 27 4.97 8.00 4.65
C THR A 27 4.12 6.75 4.45
N VAL A 28 4.11 6.21 3.23
CA VAL A 28 3.29 5.05 2.87
C VAL A 28 3.99 4.20 1.81
N SER A 29 3.95 2.89 1.99
CA SER A 29 4.26 1.93 0.93
C SER A 29 2.95 1.40 0.36
N ILE A 30 2.83 1.39 -0.96
CA ILE A 30 1.65 0.92 -1.69
C ILE A 30 2.06 -0.34 -2.44
N VAL A 31 1.34 -1.43 -2.24
CA VAL A 31 1.59 -2.72 -2.90
C VAL A 31 0.29 -3.18 -3.57
N LYS A 32 0.32 -3.37 -4.89
CA LYS A 32 -0.80 -3.90 -5.67
C LYS A 32 -0.53 -5.36 -6.03
N PHE A 33 -1.51 -6.22 -5.83
CA PHE A 33 -1.46 -7.63 -6.14
C PHE A 33 -2.31 -7.94 -7.37
N ALA A 34 -2.20 -9.15 -7.91
CA ALA A 34 -3.06 -9.59 -9.01
C ALA A 34 -4.47 -9.98 -8.52
N GLN A 35 -4.61 -10.28 -7.23
CA GLN A 35 -5.84 -10.80 -6.60
C GLN A 35 -5.91 -10.33 -5.14
N SER A 36 -7.12 -10.29 -4.58
CA SER A 36 -7.34 -9.86 -3.19
C SER A 36 -6.80 -10.83 -2.15
N GLY A 37 -6.85 -12.14 -2.39
CA GLY A 37 -6.37 -13.14 -1.42
C GLY A 37 -4.91 -12.96 -0.98
N PRO A 38 -3.95 -12.79 -1.90
CA PRO A 38 -2.57 -12.42 -1.57
C PRO A 38 -2.44 -11.08 -0.83
N ALA A 39 -3.23 -10.07 -1.20
CA ALA A 39 -3.23 -8.76 -0.57
C ALA A 39 -3.68 -8.84 0.90
N GLU A 40 -4.79 -9.51 1.17
CA GLU A 40 -5.32 -9.75 2.52
C GLU A 40 -4.32 -10.52 3.39
N ARG A 41 -3.64 -11.53 2.82
CA ARG A 41 -2.60 -12.28 3.53
C ARG A 41 -1.41 -11.39 3.90
N TYR A 42 -0.95 -10.57 2.96
CA TYR A 42 0.17 -9.65 3.20
C TYR A 42 -0.19 -8.64 4.29
N ALA A 43 -1.38 -8.03 4.20
CA ALA A 43 -1.89 -7.10 5.22
C ALA A 43 -2.04 -7.78 6.59
N GLY A 44 -2.56 -9.00 6.65
CA GLY A 44 -2.69 -9.75 7.90
C GLY A 44 -1.35 -10.08 8.58
N SER A 45 -0.26 -10.10 7.82
CA SER A 45 1.11 -10.28 8.33
C SER A 45 1.88 -8.97 8.58
N THR A 46 1.28 -7.82 8.24
CA THR A 46 1.95 -6.52 8.26
C THR A 46 1.28 -5.60 9.28
N THR A 47 2.05 -5.07 10.22
CA THR A 47 1.54 -4.06 11.15
C THR A 47 1.32 -2.74 10.43
N ASN A 48 0.40 -1.90 10.92
CA ASN A 48 0.16 -0.56 10.38
C ASN A 48 -0.23 -0.58 8.89
N SER A 49 -0.94 -1.63 8.45
CA SER A 49 -1.45 -1.74 7.09
C SER A 49 -2.95 -1.58 6.97
N TYR A 50 -3.39 -1.18 5.78
CA TYR A 50 -4.78 -1.12 5.36
C TYR A 50 -4.91 -1.78 3.99
N VAL A 51 -5.97 -2.55 3.76
CA VAL A 51 -6.17 -3.30 2.52
C VAL A 51 -7.55 -3.01 1.94
N VAL A 52 -7.58 -2.79 0.62
CA VAL A 52 -8.80 -2.66 -0.18
C VAL A 52 -8.60 -3.49 -1.44
N GLU A 53 -9.42 -4.52 -1.59
CA GLU A 53 -9.35 -5.46 -2.71
C GLU A 53 -7.96 -6.05 -2.91
N ASP A 54 -7.25 -5.65 -3.98
CA ASP A 54 -5.91 -6.10 -4.33
C ASP A 54 -4.80 -5.09 -3.97
N ILE A 55 -5.12 -4.00 -3.25
CA ILE A 55 -4.16 -2.96 -2.87
C ILE A 55 -3.95 -2.95 -1.35
N VAL A 56 -2.68 -2.94 -0.93
CA VAL A 56 -2.26 -2.81 0.46
C VAL A 56 -1.48 -1.51 0.64
N LEU A 57 -1.90 -0.70 1.60
CA LEU A 57 -1.16 0.42 2.14
C LEU A 57 -0.42 -0.03 3.40
N VAL A 58 0.85 0.31 3.53
CA VAL A 58 1.63 0.12 4.76
C VAL A 58 2.15 1.48 5.20
N PHE A 59 1.70 1.95 6.35
CA PHE A 59 2.03 3.28 6.85
C PHE A 59 3.34 3.27 7.65
N ALA A 60 4.26 4.17 7.30
CA ALA A 60 5.45 4.41 8.10
C ALA A 60 5.07 5.16 9.39
N GLU A 61 5.85 4.99 10.45
CA GLU A 61 5.71 5.81 11.65
C GLU A 61 6.72 6.97 11.64
N PRO A 62 6.33 8.19 12.04
CA PRO A 62 5.00 8.60 12.47
C PRO A 62 4.14 9.08 11.27
N THR A 63 3.00 8.42 11.03
CA THR A 63 1.94 8.95 10.15
C THR A 63 0.75 9.38 11.01
N SER A 64 0.22 10.59 10.79
CA SER A 64 -0.92 11.08 11.56
C SER A 64 -2.20 10.31 11.20
N PRO A 65 -3.18 10.20 12.13
CA PRO A 65 -4.48 9.59 11.82
C PRO A 65 -5.20 10.28 10.66
N ALA A 66 -5.07 11.61 10.54
CA ALA A 66 -5.67 12.37 9.45
C ALA A 66 -5.04 12.02 8.09
N ASP A 67 -3.72 11.85 8.04
CA ASP A 67 -3.01 11.47 6.83
C ASP A 67 -3.34 10.02 6.43
N ARG A 68 -3.47 9.12 7.41
CA ARG A 68 -3.95 7.74 7.18
C ARG A 68 -5.31 7.73 6.50
N THR A 69 -6.30 8.39 7.10
CA THR A 69 -7.66 8.46 6.52
C THR A 69 -7.66 9.09 5.13
N ALA A 70 -6.81 10.10 4.89
CA ALA A 70 -6.67 10.68 3.55
C ALA A 70 -6.12 9.68 2.53
N TYR A 71 -5.10 8.88 2.88
CA TYR A 71 -4.58 7.82 2.01
C TYR A 71 -5.60 6.70 1.75
N GLU A 72 -6.29 6.25 2.81
CA GLU A 72 -7.34 5.23 2.72
C GLU A 72 -8.42 5.65 1.70
N HIS A 73 -8.95 6.87 1.83
CA HIS A 73 -9.96 7.39 0.90
C HIS A 73 -9.48 7.53 -0.55
N ILE A 74 -8.19 7.83 -0.77
CA ILE A 74 -7.63 7.90 -2.12
C ILE A 74 -7.61 6.49 -2.74
N VAL A 75 -7.18 5.48 -1.97
CA VAL A 75 -7.10 4.10 -2.46
C VAL A 75 -8.49 3.50 -2.68
N GLU A 76 -9.46 3.77 -1.80
CA GLU A 76 -10.85 3.34 -1.97
C GLU A 76 -11.43 3.85 -3.29
N ARG A 77 -11.17 5.12 -3.63
CA ARG A 77 -11.61 5.71 -4.90
C ARG A 77 -10.88 5.16 -6.13
N ALA A 78 -9.64 4.72 -5.96
CA ALA A 78 -8.84 4.14 -7.04
C ALA A 78 -9.23 2.68 -7.31
N ALA A 79 -9.66 1.93 -6.30
CA ALA A 79 -10.14 0.55 -6.44
C ALA A 79 -11.52 0.46 -7.13
N GLN A 80 -12.35 1.51 -7.03
CA GLN A 80 -13.69 1.57 -7.61
C GLN A 80 -13.73 1.94 -9.12
N GLN A 81 -12.57 2.09 -9.78
CA GLN A 81 -12.45 2.49 -11.19
C GLN A 81 -12.10 1.31 -12.11
#